data_AF-A0A010YQD5-F1
#
_entry.id   AF-A0A010YQD5-F1
#
_cell.length_a   1.000
_cell.length_b   1.000
_cell.length_c   1.000
_cell.angle_alpha   90.00
_cell.angle_beta   90.00
_cell.angle_gamma   90.00
#
_symmetry.space_group_name_H-M   'P 1'
#
loop_
_entity.id
_entity.type
_entity.pdbx_description
1 polymer ?
#
loop_
_entity_poly.entity_id
_entity_poly.type
_entity_poly.pdbx_seq_one_letter_code
_entity_poly.pdbx_strand_id
1 'polypeptide(L)'
;MSAIHHVGLTVSDLERSTDFYADLLGGDRLGPFERSVRALSEPIVASAPLAGHRCVYVLDPDRIRVELVEPPHESAADPSANE
;
A
#
# COMPACT_ATOMS: atom_id res chain seq x y z
N MET A 1 4.83 16.98 21.55
CA MET A 1 3.45 16.68 21.15
C MET A 1 3.42 15.26 20.62
N SER A 2 2.49 14.43 21.10
CA SER A 2 2.30 13.08 20.56
C SER A 2 1.31 13.18 19.41
N ALA A 3 1.73 12.77 18.21
CA ALA A 3 0.90 12.72 17.02
C ALA A 3 0.94 11.31 16.44
N ILE A 4 -0.07 10.93 15.67
CA ILE A 4 -0.07 9.66 14.93
C ILE A 4 1.03 9.74 13.87
N HIS A 5 2.00 8.83 13.92
CA HIS A 5 3.14 8.83 12.99
C HIS A 5 2.77 8.21 11.64
N HIS A 6 1.96 7.15 11.64
CA HIS A 6 1.34 6.53 10.48
C HIS A 6 0.21 5.60 10.94
N VAL A 7 -0.60 5.14 9.98
CA VAL A 7 -1.56 4.04 10.14
C VAL A 7 -1.15 2.91 9.19
N GLY A 8 -1.03 1.68 9.71
CA GLY A 8 -0.75 0.49 8.90
C GLY A 8 -2.03 -0.23 8.50
N LEU A 9 -2.17 -0.54 7.21
CA LEU A 9 -3.27 -1.32 6.64
C LEU A 9 -2.73 -2.56 5.94
N THR A 10 -3.17 -3.74 6.36
CA THR A 10 -2.86 -4.98 5.66
C THR A 10 -3.78 -5.12 4.44
N VAL A 11 -3.18 -5.34 3.27
CA VAL A 11 -3.88 -5.48 1.99
C VAL A 11 -3.51 -6.80 1.32
N SER A 12 -4.40 -7.31 0.47
CA SER A 12 -4.18 -8.58 -0.25
C SER A 12 -3.49 -8.42 -1.60
N ASP A 13 -3.51 -7.20 -2.16
CA ASP A 13 -2.93 -6.83 -3.44
C ASP A 13 -2.40 -5.39 -3.31
N LEU A 14 -1.08 -5.23 -3.29
CA LEU A 14 -0.43 -3.96 -2.98
C LEU A 14 -0.63 -2.95 -4.11
N GLU A 15 -0.47 -3.37 -5.36
CA GLU A 15 -0.63 -2.54 -6.55
C GLU A 15 -2.04 -1.96 -6.64
N ARG A 16 -3.07 -2.83 -6.60
CA ARG A 16 -4.47 -2.41 -6.64
C ARG A 16 -4.83 -1.50 -5.47
N SER A 17 -4.31 -1.81 -4.28
CA SER A 17 -4.59 -1.00 -3.10
C SER A 17 -3.89 0.35 -3.15
N THR A 18 -2.69 0.41 -3.71
CA THR A 18 -1.96 1.66 -3.91
C THR A 18 -2.76 2.60 -4.80
N ASP A 19 -3.23 2.12 -5.95
CA ASP A 19 -4.05 2.92 -6.86
C ASP A 19 -5.35 3.40 -6.18
N PHE A 20 -6.04 2.48 -5.48
CA PHE A 20 -7.28 2.81 -4.78
C PHE A 20 -7.09 3.87 -3.69
N TYR A 21 -6.10 3.71 -2.82
CA TYR A 21 -5.87 4.65 -1.72
C TYR A 21 -5.22 5.96 -2.21
N ALA A 22 -4.41 5.93 -3.26
CA ALA A 22 -3.92 7.12 -3.95
C ALA A 22 -5.10 7.98 -4.47
N ASP A 23 -6.06 7.35 -5.14
CA ASP A 23 -7.25 8.04 -5.68
C ASP A 23 -8.16 8.58 -4.58
N LEU A 24 -8.38 7.79 -3.53
CA LEU A 24 -9.26 8.13 -2.41
C LEU A 24 -8.69 9.25 -1.53
N LEU A 25 -7.38 9.21 -1.24
CA LEU A 25 -6.72 10.10 -0.29
C LEU A 25 -6.15 11.38 -0.92
N GLY A 26 -6.18 11.54 -2.25
CA GLY A 26 -5.58 12.66 -2.97
C GLY A 26 -6.22 14.06 -2.84
N GLY A 27 -7.09 14.32 -1.86
CA GLY A 27 -7.65 15.67 -1.60
C GLY A 27 -8.79 16.13 -2.54
N ASP A 28 -9.53 17.18 -2.14
CA ASP A 28 -10.90 17.54 -2.58
C ASP A 28 -11.23 17.50 -4.10
N ARG A 29 -12.50 17.18 -4.40
CA ARG A 29 -13.07 17.21 -5.77
C ARG A 29 -13.82 18.54 -6.03
N LEU A 30 -13.09 19.57 -6.47
CA LEU A 30 -13.67 20.75 -7.13
C LEU A 30 -13.57 20.59 -8.66
N GLY A 31 -14.48 19.82 -9.24
CA GLY A 31 -14.61 19.71 -10.71
C GLY A 31 -13.91 18.50 -11.35
N PRO A 32 -14.11 18.30 -12.67
CA PRO A 32 -13.72 17.08 -13.35
C PRO A 32 -12.26 17.14 -13.82
N PHE A 33 -11.52 16.09 -13.48
CA PHE A 33 -10.20 15.66 -13.99
C PHE A 33 -8.92 16.00 -13.19
N GLU A 34 -8.23 14.89 -12.91
CA GLU A 34 -6.83 14.61 -12.54
C GLU A 34 -6.28 15.00 -11.15
N ARG A 35 -5.85 13.96 -10.41
CA ARG A 35 -4.99 14.06 -9.23
C ARG A 35 -4.05 12.86 -9.19
N SER A 36 -2.75 13.11 -9.14
CA SER A 36 -1.72 12.08 -9.01
C SER A 36 -1.19 12.07 -7.58
N VAL A 37 -1.67 11.15 -6.74
CA VAL A 37 -0.88 10.73 -5.59
C VAL A 37 0.18 9.79 -6.15
N ARG A 38 1.40 10.29 -6.27
CA ARG A 38 2.55 9.45 -6.55
C ARG A 38 2.82 8.66 -5.27
N ALA A 39 2.81 7.33 -5.34
CA ALA A 39 3.42 6.52 -4.29
C ALA A 39 4.76 7.14 -3.92
N LEU A 40 5.00 7.38 -2.62
CA LEU A 40 6.21 8.08 -2.18
C LEU A 40 7.50 7.31 -2.57
N SER A 41 7.36 6.01 -2.84
CA SER A 41 8.40 5.10 -3.30
C SER A 41 7.79 3.94 -4.10
N GLU A 42 8.63 3.19 -4.81
CA GLU A 42 8.27 1.84 -5.26
C GLU A 42 8.02 0.93 -4.03
N PRO A 43 7.24 -0.17 -4.18
CA PRO A 43 7.06 -1.17 -3.13
C PRO A 43 8.40 -1.67 -2.59
N ILE A 44 8.54 -1.65 -1.26
CA ILE A 44 9.73 -2.13 -0.57
C ILE A 44 9.44 -3.52 -0.02
N VAL A 45 10.30 -4.49 -0.32
CA VAL A 45 10.25 -5.79 0.35
C VAL A 45 10.92 -5.64 1.72
N ALA A 46 10.15 -5.84 2.78
CA ALA A 46 10.61 -5.74 4.15
C ALA A 46 11.63 -6.84 4.48
N SER A 47 12.61 -6.47 5.30
CA SER A 47 13.54 -7.41 5.95
C SER A 47 12.97 -7.89 7.30
N ALA A 48 13.69 -8.80 7.96
CA ALA A 48 13.28 -9.31 9.27
C ALA A 48 13.01 -8.15 10.27
N PRO A 49 11.96 -8.24 11.11
CA PRO A 49 11.11 -9.42 11.37
C PRO A 49 9.94 -9.63 10.39
N LEU A 50 9.67 -8.66 9.50
CA LEU A 50 8.57 -8.72 8.51
C LEU A 50 9.03 -9.25 7.15
N ALA A 51 10.04 -10.11 7.15
CA ALA A 51 10.66 -10.60 5.92
C ALA A 51 9.61 -11.11 4.92
N GLY A 52 9.70 -10.65 3.67
CA GLY A 52 8.80 -11.05 2.59
C GLY A 52 7.50 -10.24 2.47
N HIS A 53 7.19 -9.37 3.43
CA HIS A 53 6.08 -8.42 3.25
C HIS A 53 6.49 -7.33 2.25
N ARG A 54 5.54 -6.85 1.46
CA ARG A 54 5.75 -5.71 0.57
C ARG A 54 5.02 -4.49 1.14
N CYS A 55 5.69 -3.35 1.19
CA CYS A 55 5.12 -2.15 1.80
C CYS A 55 5.25 -0.93 0.89
N VAL A 56 4.27 -0.04 0.94
CA VAL A 56 4.35 1.30 0.32
C VAL A 56 3.70 2.35 1.20
N TYR A 57 4.18 3.59 1.11
CA TYR A 57 3.61 4.72 1.83
C TYR A 57 2.82 5.63 0.90
N VAL A 58 1.60 5.92 1.31
CA VAL A 58 0.69 6.91 0.72
C VAL A 58 0.49 8.03 1.75
N LEU A 59 0.30 9.27 1.31
CA LEU A 59 -0.07 10.37 2.20
C LEU A 59 -1.56 10.66 2.07
N ASP A 60 -2.22 10.90 3.21
CA ASP A 60 -3.55 11.48 3.21
C ASP A 60 -3.49 13.03 3.08
N PRO A 61 -4.63 13.72 2.89
CA PRO A 61 -4.69 15.17 2.75
C PRO A 61 -4.04 15.95 3.92
N ASP A 62 -4.11 15.42 5.14
CA ASP A 62 -3.53 15.99 6.35
C ASP A 62 -2.03 15.64 6.52
N ARG A 63 -1.46 14.92 5.54
CA ARG A 63 -0.06 14.44 5.47
C ARG A 63 0.31 13.41 6.54
N ILE A 64 -0.65 12.67 7.08
CA ILE A 64 -0.38 11.43 7.81
C ILE A 64 0.00 10.34 6.80
N ARG A 65 0.95 9.50 7.19
CA ARG A 65 1.40 8.38 6.37
C ARG A 65 0.44 7.21 6.54
N VAL A 66 -0.03 6.66 5.42
CA VAL A 66 -0.73 5.39 5.36
C VAL A 66 0.25 4.37 4.80
N GLU A 67 0.60 3.37 5.60
CA GLU A 67 1.45 2.26 5.21
C GLU A 67 0.57 1.11 4.74
N LEU A 68 0.63 0.78 3.45
CA LEU A 68 -0.02 -0.41 2.91
C LEU A 68 0.97 -1.56 2.99
N VAL A 69 0.56 -2.66 3.61
CA VAL A 69 1.41 -3.84 3.83
C VAL A 69 0.73 -5.06 3.22
N GLU A 70 1.36 -5.63 2.20
CA GLU A 70 0.98 -6.92 1.62
C GLU A 70 1.82 -8.02 2.28
N PRO A 71 1.21 -9.03 2.91
CA PRO A 71 1.93 -10.20 3.37
C PRO A 71 2.45 -11.02 2.18
N PRO A 72 3.51 -11.83 2.36
CA PRO A 72 3.96 -12.73 1.31
C PRO A 72 2.81 -13.64 0.90
N HIS A 73 2.48 -13.63 -0.40
CA HIS A 73 1.57 -14.64 -0.94
C HIS A 73 2.26 -15.99 -0.91
N GLU A 74 1.64 -16.98 -0.27
CA GLU A 74 1.91 -18.38 -0.61
C GLU A 74 1.50 -18.53 -2.06
N SER A 75 2.48 -18.56 -2.98
CA SER A 75 2.22 -18.86 -4.38
C SER A 75 1.38 -20.14 -4.41
N ALA A 76 0.18 -20.06 -5.00
CA ALA A 76 -0.71 -21.20 -5.12
C ALA A 76 0.14 -22.40 -5.56
N ALA A 77 0.17 -23.43 -4.70
CA ALA A 77 0.96 -24.63 -4.91
C ALA A 77 0.83 -25.07 -6.37
N ASP A 78 1.97 -25.25 -7.02
CA ASP A 78 2.07 -25.67 -8.41
C ASP A 78 1.16 -26.89 -8.64
N PRO A 79 0.08 -26.77 -9.45
CA PRO A 79 -0.86 -27.86 -9.65
C PRO A 79 -0.27 -29.05 -10.46
N SER A 80 1.03 -29.04 -10.81
CA SER A 80 1.71 -30.19 -11.42
C SER A 80 2.26 -31.23 -10.44
N ALA A 81 2.12 -31.03 -9.13
CA ALA A 81 2.65 -31.96 -8.11
C ALA A 81 1.79 -33.20 -7.82
N ASN A 82 0.64 -33.36 -8.48
CA ASN A 82 -0.21 -34.55 -8.35
C ASN A 82 -0.10 -35.39 -9.62
N GLU A 83 0.96 -36.20 -9.68
CA GLU A 83 1.14 -37.29 -10.63
C GLU A 83 0.02 -38.35 -10.54
#